data_AF-A0A1X9Z4P8-F1
#
_entry.id   AF-A0A1X9Z4P8-F1
#
_cell.length_a   1.000
_cell.length_b   1.000
_cell.length_c   1.000
_cell.angle_alpha   90.00
_cell.angle_beta   90.00
_cell.angle_gamma   90.00
#
_symmetry.space_group_name_H-M   'P 1'
#
loop_
_entity.id
_entity.type
_entity.pdbx_description
1 polymer ?
#
loop_
_entity_poly.entity_id
_entity_poly.type
_entity_poly.pdbx_seq_one_letter_code
_entity_poly.pdbx_strand_id
1 'polypeptide(L)'
;MKDNKLSELTLTELNKQKKQLSGILIGSAIVMLFLIGALLYLIVKKQNFVLLAIIPGLMLVWLPVVIKLSQLNTEIKLRSSETN
;
A
#
# COMPACT_ATOMS: atom_id res chain seq x y z
N MET A 1 20.19 -16.59 -3.57
CA MET A 1 19.21 -16.39 -2.48
C MET A 1 19.17 -14.89 -2.22
N LYS A 2 18.02 -14.24 -2.38
CA LYS A 2 17.90 -12.77 -2.26
C LYS A 2 18.00 -12.42 -0.78
N ASP A 3 18.93 -11.52 -0.43
CA ASP A 3 19.11 -10.98 0.92
C ASP A 3 17.80 -10.41 1.47
N ASN A 4 17.08 -11.22 2.25
CA ASN A 4 15.88 -10.77 2.93
C ASN A 4 16.33 -9.93 4.12
N LYS A 5 16.47 -8.61 3.93
CA LYS A 5 16.60 -7.64 5.04
C LYS A 5 15.48 -7.78 6.09
N LEU A 6 14.35 -8.37 5.72
CA LEU A 6 13.25 -8.70 6.63
C LEU A 6 13.57 -9.90 7.53
N SER A 7 14.45 -10.80 7.09
CA SER A 7 14.84 -11.98 7.86
C SER A 7 15.78 -11.65 9.02
N GLU A 8 16.53 -10.55 8.92
CA GLU A 8 17.38 -10.01 10.00
C GLU A 8 16.56 -9.31 11.11
N LEU A 9 15.28 -9.01 10.84
CA LEU A 9 14.41 -8.31 11.79
C LEU A 9 13.80 -9.26 12.81
N THR A 10 13.66 -8.81 14.05
CA THR A 10 12.92 -9.55 15.09
C THR A 10 11.41 -9.54 14.78
N LEU A 11 10.67 -10.54 15.27
CA LEU A 11 9.20 -10.61 15.11
C LEU A 11 8.49 -9.33 15.58
N THR A 12 9.00 -8.71 16.66
CA THR A 12 8.48 -7.46 17.21
C THR A 12 8.63 -6.29 16.24
N GLU A 13 9.80 -6.17 15.60
CA GLU A 13 10.07 -5.12 14.61
C GLU A 13 9.29 -5.35 13.32
N LEU A 14 9.13 -6.61 12.92
CA LEU A 14 8.35 -7.00 11.74
C LEU A 14 6.88 -6.60 11.90
N ASN A 15 6.32 -6.85 13.10
CA ASN A 15 4.94 -6.46 13.42
C ASN A 15 4.78 -4.94 13.56
N LYS A 16 5.80 -4.24 14.07
CA LYS A 16 5.85 -2.76 14.11
C LYS A 16 5.84 -2.15 12.70
N GLN A 17 6.66 -2.67 11.78
CA GLN A 17 6.67 -2.22 10.38
C GLN A 17 5.33 -2.48 9.68
N LYS A 18 4.71 -3.65 9.90
CA LYS A 18 3.37 -3.95 9.38
C LYS A 18 2.35 -2.91 9.84
N LYS A 19 2.33 -2.59 11.14
CA LYS A 19 1.40 -1.59 11.72
C LYS A 19 1.65 -0.19 11.16
N GLN A 20 2.91 0.21 10.98
CA GLN A 20 3.26 1.49 10.35
C GLN A 20 2.80 1.55 8.89
N LEU A 21 3.09 0.51 8.10
CA LEU A 21 2.66 0.43 6.70
C LEU A 21 1.15 0.46 6.57
N SER A 22 0.41 -0.28 7.41
CA SER A 22 -1.05 -0.22 7.45
C SER A 22 -1.58 1.17 7.80
N GLY A 23 -0.97 1.87 8.75
CA GLY A 23 -1.34 3.24 9.09
C GLY A 23 -1.13 4.22 7.92
N ILE A 24 0.02 4.12 7.25
CA ILE A 24 0.33 4.92 6.05
C ILE A 24 -0.65 4.60 4.92
N LEU A 25 -0.99 3.32 4.74
CA LEU A 25 -1.94 2.87 3.71
C LEU A 25 -3.32 3.50 3.91
N ILE A 26 -3.82 3.50 5.15
CA ILE A 26 -5.13 4.09 5.50
C ILE A 26 -5.09 5.60 5.32
N GLY A 27 -4.04 6.27 5.80
CA GLY A 27 -3.86 7.72 5.62
C GLY A 27 -3.82 8.11 4.14
N SER A 28 -3.06 7.36 3.34
CA SER A 28 -2.99 7.56 1.89
C SER A 28 -4.33 7.29 1.20
N ALA A 29 -5.10 6.28 1.63
CA ALA A 29 -6.41 5.98 1.06
C ALA A 29 -7.38 7.17 1.22
N ILE A 30 -7.40 7.78 2.41
CA ILE A 30 -8.25 8.94 2.71
C ILE A 30 -7.89 10.10 1.79
N VAL A 31 -6.62 10.46 1.71
CA VAL A 31 -6.14 11.55 0.82
C VAL A 31 -6.50 11.27 -0.63
N MET A 32 -6.41 10.02 -1.06
CA MET A 32 -6.73 9.61 -2.42
C MET A 32 -8.22 9.76 -2.76
N LEU A 33 -9.12 9.49 -1.80
CA LEU A 33 -10.56 9.75 -1.98
C LEU A 33 -10.84 11.24 -2.19
N PHE A 34 -10.18 12.12 -1.44
CA PHE A 34 -10.30 13.56 -1.64
C PHE A 34 -9.77 14.00 -3.01
N LEU A 35 -8.62 13.46 -3.45
CA LEU A 35 -8.09 13.74 -4.78
C LEU A 35 -9.04 13.28 -5.89
N ILE A 36 -9.60 12.07 -5.79
CA ILE A 36 -10.56 11.55 -6.77
C ILE A 36 -11.81 12.43 -6.79
N GLY A 37 -12.33 12.83 -5.63
CA GLY A 37 -13.48 13.74 -5.54
C GLY A 37 -13.21 15.09 -6.22
N ALA A 38 -12.04 15.68 -5.97
CA ALA A 38 -11.62 16.92 -6.62
C ALA A 38 -11.46 16.75 -8.15
N LEU A 39 -10.91 15.62 -8.58
CA LEU A 39 -10.73 15.29 -10.00
C LEU A 39 -12.09 15.16 -10.70
N LEU A 40 -13.05 14.45 -10.08
CA LEU A 40 -14.41 14.30 -10.59
C LEU A 40 -15.12 15.65 -10.71
N TYR A 41 -15.01 16.51 -9.69
CA TYR A 41 -15.55 17.88 -9.74
C TYR A 41 -14.98 18.67 -10.93
N LEU A 42 -13.67 18.56 -11.17
CA LEU A 42 -12.99 19.26 -12.26
C LEU A 42 -13.43 18.71 -13.63
N ILE A 43 -13.58 17.39 -13.77
CA ILE A 43 -14.06 16.74 -14.99
C ILE A 43 -15.46 17.25 -15.35
N VAL A 44 -16.38 17.28 -14.40
CA VAL A 44 -17.75 17.75 -14.62
C VAL A 44 -17.76 19.23 -15.02
N LYS A 45 -16.98 20.06 -14.32
CA LYS A 45 -16.91 21.51 -14.58
C LYS A 45 -16.27 21.87 -15.92
N LYS A 46 -15.27 21.10 -16.36
CA LYS A 46 -14.50 21.37 -17.58
C LYS A 46 -14.93 20.51 -18.78
N GLN A 47 -15.88 19.58 -18.59
CA GLN A 47 -16.30 18.58 -19.58
C GLN A 47 -15.11 17.79 -20.17
N ASN A 48 -14.00 17.71 -19.44
CA ASN A 48 -12.76 17.11 -19.93
C ASN A 48 -12.62 15.68 -19.40
N PHE A 49 -13.22 14.74 -20.13
CA PHE A 49 -13.23 13.33 -19.79
C PHE A 49 -11.87 12.62 -19.96
N VAL A 50 -10.87 13.29 -20.55
CA VAL A 50 -9.50 12.73 -20.69
C VAL A 50 -8.87 12.46 -19.32
N LEU A 51 -9.21 13.26 -18.30
CA LEU A 51 -8.72 13.06 -16.93
C LEU A 51 -9.19 11.74 -16.31
N LEU A 52 -10.24 11.11 -16.84
CA LEU A 52 -10.71 9.79 -16.37
C LEU A 52 -9.68 8.68 -16.68
N ALA A 53 -8.88 8.84 -17.74
CA ALA A 53 -7.84 7.88 -18.13
C ALA A 53 -6.68 7.79 -17.12
N ILE A 54 -6.57 8.75 -16.20
CA ILE A 54 -5.52 8.78 -15.16
C ILE A 54 -5.84 7.79 -14.02
N ILE A 55 -7.12 7.45 -13.82
CA ILE A 55 -7.60 6.57 -12.75
C ILE A 55 -6.91 5.19 -12.76
N PRO A 56 -6.79 4.48 -13.90
CA PRO A 56 -6.04 3.21 -13.93
C PRO A 56 -4.56 3.37 -13.56
N GLY A 57 -3.91 4.48 -13.92
CA GLY A 57 -2.52 4.77 -13.56
C GLY A 57 -2.31 4.95 -12.05
N LEU A 58 -3.30 5.50 -11.35
CA LEU A 58 -3.30 5.65 -9.90
C LEU A 58 -3.26 4.30 -9.16
N MET A 59 -3.81 3.22 -9.74
CA MET A 59 -3.73 1.89 -9.13
C MET A 59 -2.30 1.32 -9.14
N LEU A 60 -1.50 1.64 -10.16
CA LEU A 60 -0.12 1.14 -10.27
C LEU A 60 0.80 1.71 -9.18
N VAL A 61 0.49 2.88 -8.62
CA VAL A 61 1.25 3.51 -7.53
C VAL A 61 1.20 2.65 -6.25
N TRP A 62 0.17 1.82 -6.07
CA TRP A 62 -0.02 0.99 -4.88
C TRP A 62 0.71 -0.36 -4.94
N LEU A 63 1.17 -0.78 -6.12
CA LEU A 63 1.84 -2.06 -6.33
C LEU A 63 3.01 -2.34 -5.36
N PRO A 64 4.01 -1.43 -5.20
CA PRO A 64 5.15 -1.70 -4.31
C PRO A 64 4.74 -1.82 -2.84
N VAL A 65 3.68 -1.11 -2.43
CA VAL A 65 3.17 -1.16 -1.06
C VAL A 65 2.51 -2.50 -0.78
N VAL A 66 1.69 -2.99 -1.72
CA VAL A 66 1.05 -4.31 -1.63
C VAL A 66 2.09 -5.44 -1.62
N ILE A 67 3.13 -5.35 -2.46
CA ILE A 67 4.22 -6.34 -2.49
C ILE A 67 4.95 -6.38 -1.14
N LYS A 68 5.31 -5.22 -0.58
CA LYS A 68 5.97 -5.15 0.74
C LYS A 68 5.09 -5.69 1.87
N LEU A 69 3.80 -5.37 1.86
CA LEU A 69 2.83 -5.89 2.84
C LEU A 69 2.69 -7.41 2.75
N SER A 70 2.63 -7.95 1.53
CA SER A 70 2.57 -9.40 1.29
C SER A 70 3.83 -10.10 1.81
N GLN A 71 5.02 -9.57 1.50
CA GLN A 71 6.30 -10.11 1.99
C GLN A 71 6.37 -10.11 3.52
N LEU A 72 6.02 -8.99 4.17
CA LEU A 72 5.96 -8.89 5.62
C LEU A 72 4.99 -9.91 6.23
N ASN A 73 3.80 -10.07 5.64
CA ASN A 73 2.81 -10.99 6.17
C ASN A 73 3.22 -12.46 6.02
N THR A 74 3.85 -12.82 4.91
CA THR A 74 4.41 -14.16 4.68
C THR A 74 5.53 -14.47 5.68
N GLU A 75 6.46 -13.53 5.90
CA GLU A 75 7.57 -13.70 6.85
C GLU A 75 7.08 -13.81 8.30
N ILE A 76 6.11 -12.98 8.72
CA ILE A 76 5.48 -13.10 10.06
C ILE A 76 4.81 -14.47 10.21
N LYS A 77 4.07 -14.93 9.18
CA LYS A 77 3.35 -16.20 9.22
C LYS A 77 4.31 -17.38 9.38
N LEU A 78 5.37 -17.44 8.56
CA LEU A 78 6.39 -18.49 8.60
C LEU A 78 7.02 -18.62 10.00
N ARG A 79 7.43 -17.48 10.59
CA ARG A 79 8.07 -17.45 11.91
C ARG A 79 7.12 -17.78 13.06
N SER A 80 5.84 -17.40 12.94
CA SER A 80 4.81 -17.76 13.93
C SER A 80 4.40 -19.24 13.86
N SER A 81 4.56 -19.88 12.69
CA SER A 81 4.32 -21.32 12.52
C SER A 81 5.51 -22.19 12.93
N GLU A 82 6.75 -21.69 12.86
CA GLU A 82 7.94 -22.42 13.32
C GLU A 82 8.09 -22.46 14.87
N THR A 83 7.32 -21.65 15.59
CA THR A 83 7.33 -21.59 17.07
C THR A 83 6.16 -22.32 17.75
N ASN A 84 5.35 -23.07 16.99
CA ASN A 84 4.38 -24.06 17.50
C ASN A 84 4.91 -25.48 17.28
#